data_AF-A0A6M3KQ66-F1
#
_entry.id   AF-A0A6M3KQ66-F1
#
_cell.length_a   1.000
_cell.length_b   1.000
_cell.length_c   1.000
_cell.angle_alpha   90.00
_cell.angle_beta   90.00
_cell.angle_gamma   90.00
#
_symmetry.space_group_name_H-M   'P 1'
#
loop_
_entity.id
_entity.type
_entity.pdbx_description
1 polymer ?
#
loop_
_entity_poly.entity_id
_entity_poly.type
_entity_poly.pdbx_seq_one_letter_code
_entity_poly.pdbx_strand_id
1 'polypeptide(L)'
;MGEMKTFEGGATRSVEEVDRPDYRKALSPIVLRGYVEYLGRHRLQADGNLREWDNWKAGIPLDRYLGGLGRHDMNVWLLMHGYSAEDNNGPVTLLDSLYGVIFNSMGMVHEILRRENGKN
;
A
#
# COMPACT_ATOMS: atom_id res chain seq x y z
N MET A 1 -8.04 12.65 -34.42
CA MET A 1 -7.10 11.59 -34.86
C MET A 1 -5.85 11.77 -34.05
N GLY A 2 -5.54 10.83 -33.16
CA GLY A 2 -4.35 10.92 -32.30
C GLY A 2 -3.08 10.82 -33.13
N GLU A 3 -2.09 11.66 -32.83
CA GLU A 3 -0.78 11.63 -33.49
C GLU A 3 -0.09 10.28 -33.23
N MET A 4 0.71 9.82 -34.19
CA MET A 4 1.45 8.55 -34.11
C MET A 4 2.95 8.85 -34.15
N LYS A 5 3.69 8.39 -33.14
CA LYS A 5 5.15 8.46 -33.10
C LYS A 5 5.73 7.17 -33.66
N THR A 6 6.57 7.28 -34.67
CA THR A 6 7.39 6.18 -35.18
C THR A 6 8.78 6.26 -34.55
N PHE A 7 9.26 5.15 -33.98
CA PHE A 7 10.60 5.03 -33.43
C PHE A 7 11.57 4.54 -34.52
N GLU A 8 12.88 4.75 -34.33
CA GLU A 8 13.91 4.36 -35.31
C GLU A 8 13.85 2.87 -35.71
N GLY A 9 13.41 1.99 -34.81
CA GLY A 9 13.21 0.57 -35.09
C GLY A 9 11.91 0.22 -35.84
N GLY A 10 11.16 1.20 -36.32
CA GLY A 10 9.89 1.00 -37.05
C GLY A 10 8.66 0.76 -36.17
N ALA A 11 8.83 0.66 -34.85
CA ALA A 11 7.71 0.59 -33.91
C ALA A 11 6.90 1.91 -33.96
N THR A 12 5.59 1.84 -33.75
CA THR A 12 4.73 3.02 -33.66
C THR A 12 3.95 3.06 -32.34
N ARG A 13 3.68 4.25 -31.81
CA ARG A 13 2.85 4.44 -30.60
C ARG A 13 2.03 5.72 -30.69
N SER A 14 0.78 5.68 -30.24
CA SER A 14 -0.09 6.87 -30.12
C SER A 14 0.52 7.90 -29.17
N VAL A 15 0.55 9.17 -29.59
CA VAL A 15 1.13 10.32 -28.88
C VAL A 15 0.19 10.92 -27.83
N GLU A 16 -1.03 10.38 -27.68
CA GLU A 16 -1.93 10.74 -26.57
C GLU A 16 -1.35 10.27 -25.21
N GLU A 17 -0.34 10.99 -24.75
CA GLU A 17 0.32 10.88 -23.44
C GLU A 17 -0.16 11.98 -22.47
N VAL A 18 -0.79 13.05 -22.97
CA VAL A 18 -1.08 14.28 -22.19
C VAL A 18 -1.95 14.01 -20.94
N ASP A 19 -2.84 13.01 -20.98
CA ASP A 19 -3.77 12.71 -19.88
C ASP A 19 -3.60 11.31 -19.27
N ARG A 20 -2.53 10.57 -19.59
CA ARG A 20 -2.32 9.22 -19.04
C ARG A 20 -1.52 9.29 -17.73
N PRO A 21 -2.01 8.68 -16.63
CA PRO A 21 -1.24 8.60 -15.40
C PRO A 21 0.11 7.89 -15.62
N ASP A 22 1.22 8.59 -15.34
CA ASP A 22 2.57 7.99 -15.30
C ASP A 22 2.90 7.57 -13.86
N TYR A 23 2.59 6.32 -13.54
CA TYR A 23 2.82 5.75 -12.22
C TYR A 23 4.28 5.76 -11.78
N ARG A 24 5.25 5.73 -12.71
CA ARG A 24 6.68 5.75 -12.35
C ARG A 24 7.16 7.15 -11.97
N LYS A 25 6.49 8.20 -12.45
CA LYS A 25 6.70 9.58 -11.99
C LYS A 25 5.90 9.88 -10.73
N ALA A 26 4.69 9.33 -10.61
CA ALA A 26 3.81 9.58 -9.47
C ALA A 26 4.23 8.84 -8.19
N LEU A 27 4.85 7.66 -8.32
CA LEU A 27 5.19 6.79 -7.18
C LEU A 27 6.70 6.72 -6.95
N SER A 28 7.09 6.70 -5.68
CA SER A 28 8.49 6.53 -5.29
C SER A 28 8.88 5.03 -5.25
N PRO A 29 9.84 4.57 -6.07
CA PRO A 29 10.21 3.16 -6.12
C PRO A 29 10.84 2.65 -4.82
N ILE A 30 11.51 3.51 -4.04
CA ILE A 30 12.08 3.14 -2.75
C ILE A 30 11.01 2.97 -1.68
N VAL A 31 9.96 3.79 -1.71
CA VAL A 31 8.81 3.66 -0.80
C VAL A 31 8.04 2.38 -1.11
N LEU A 32 7.79 2.09 -2.39
CA LEU A 32 7.12 0.87 -2.82
C LEU A 32 7.88 -0.39 -2.41
N ARG A 33 9.20 -0.41 -2.58
CA ARG A 33 10.03 -1.54 -2.16
C ARG A 33 9.93 -1.79 -0.65
N GLY A 34 10.16 -0.76 0.16
CA GLY A 34 10.08 -0.88 1.62
C GLY A 34 8.68 -1.27 2.10
N TYR A 35 7.62 -0.77 1.43
CA TYR A 35 6.25 -1.16 1.75
C TYR A 35 6.00 -2.65 1.49
N VAL A 36 6.46 -3.19 0.35
CA VAL A 36 6.34 -4.62 0.05
C VAL A 36 7.16 -5.47 1.03
N GLU A 37 8.34 -5.02 1.43
CA GLU A 37 9.15 -5.70 2.47
C GLU A 37 8.43 -5.71 3.82
N TYR A 38 7.81 -4.58 4.21
CA TYR A 38 6.94 -4.49 5.38
C TYR A 38 5.80 -5.52 5.30
N LEU A 39 5.07 -5.58 4.18
CA LEU A 39 4.02 -6.60 3.99
C LEU A 39 4.58 -8.01 4.09
N GLY A 40 5.77 -8.27 3.54
CA GLY A 40 6.46 -9.54 3.61
C GLY A 40 6.65 -10.04 5.05
N ARG A 41 7.06 -9.14 5.96
CA ARG A 41 7.20 -9.45 7.39
C ARG A 41 5.87 -9.79 8.07
N HIS A 42 4.76 -9.22 7.60
CA HIS A 42 3.43 -9.37 8.21
C HIS A 42 2.58 -10.50 7.60
N ARG A 43 3.15 -11.28 6.67
CA ARG A 43 2.48 -12.44 6.06
C ARG A 43 2.57 -13.70 6.92
N LEU A 44 3.57 -13.80 7.79
CA LEU A 44 3.72 -14.94 8.70
C LEU A 44 2.65 -14.87 9.80
N GLN A 45 1.89 -15.94 9.93
CA GLN A 45 0.81 -16.05 10.90
C GLN A 45 1.30 -16.67 12.22
N ALA A 46 0.48 -16.53 13.27
CA ALA A 46 0.76 -17.12 14.57
C ALA A 46 0.80 -18.67 14.55
N ASP A 47 0.15 -19.29 13.57
CA ASP A 47 0.20 -20.73 13.32
C ASP A 47 1.41 -21.17 12.46
N GLY A 48 2.29 -20.23 12.10
CA GLY A 48 3.45 -20.47 11.25
C GLY A 48 3.17 -20.50 9.75
N ASN A 49 1.90 -20.39 9.33
CA ASN A 49 1.55 -20.37 7.92
C ASN A 49 1.86 -19.02 7.28
N LEU A 50 2.20 -19.03 6.00
CA LEU A 50 2.47 -17.82 5.22
C LEU A 50 1.25 -17.48 4.36
N ARG A 51 0.63 -16.31 4.60
CA ARG A 51 -0.47 -15.82 3.76
C ARG A 51 0.02 -15.46 2.37
N GLU A 52 -0.84 -15.59 1.36
CA GLU A 52 -0.58 -14.98 0.05
C GLU A 52 -0.47 -13.45 0.14
N TRP A 53 0.29 -12.85 -0.79
CA TRP A 53 0.60 -11.43 -0.79
C TRP A 53 -0.65 -10.53 -0.84
N ASP A 54 -1.70 -11.00 -1.49
CA ASP A 54 -2.94 -10.27 -1.71
C ASP A 54 -4.09 -10.73 -0.80
N ASN A 55 -3.82 -11.57 0.21
CA ASN A 55 -4.85 -12.08 1.13
C ASN A 55 -5.68 -10.96 1.79
N TRP A 56 -5.08 -9.79 2.05
CA TRP A 56 -5.80 -8.64 2.62
C TRP A 56 -6.92 -8.11 1.72
N LYS A 57 -6.88 -8.37 0.42
CA LYS A 57 -7.92 -7.99 -0.55
C LYS A 57 -9.16 -8.87 -0.49
N ALA A 58 -9.12 -9.97 0.28
CA ALA A 58 -10.20 -10.95 0.41
C ALA A 58 -11.38 -10.49 1.30
N GLY A 59 -11.36 -9.26 1.84
CA GLY A 59 -12.48 -8.71 2.62
C GLY A 59 -12.19 -8.60 4.11
N ILE A 60 -11.32 -7.67 4.50
CA ILE A 60 -11.16 -7.30 5.92
C ILE A 60 -12.22 -6.22 6.25
N PRO A 61 -12.97 -6.35 7.37
CA PRO A 61 -13.96 -5.35 7.75
C PRO A 61 -13.36 -3.95 7.98
N LEU A 62 -14.10 -2.89 7.59
CA LEU A 62 -13.63 -1.50 7.68
C LEU A 62 -13.28 -1.08 9.12
N ASP A 63 -14.02 -1.56 10.13
CA ASP A 63 -13.74 -1.30 11.55
C ASP A 63 -12.40 -1.90 12.00
N ARG A 64 -11.99 -3.03 11.42
CA ARG A 64 -10.69 -3.66 11.69
C ARG A 64 -9.55 -2.84 11.11
N TYR A 65 -9.73 -2.31 9.90
CA TYR A 65 -8.77 -1.36 9.34
C TYR A 65 -8.71 -0.07 10.14
N LEU A 66 -9.85 0.50 10.55
CA LEU A 66 -9.88 1.73 11.36
C LEU A 66 -9.15 1.55 12.69
N GLY A 67 -9.39 0.42 13.37
CA GLY A 67 -8.67 0.09 14.60
C GLY A 67 -7.17 -0.11 14.37
N GLY A 68 -6.76 -0.72 13.25
CA GLY A 68 -5.35 -0.84 12.87
C GLY A 68 -4.70 0.50 12.57
N LEU A 69 -5.38 1.34 11.77
CA LEU A 69 -4.97 2.69 11.43
C LEU A 69 -4.69 3.52 12.68
N GLY A 70 -5.62 3.55 13.64
CA GLY A 70 -5.46 4.31 14.88
C GLY A 70 -4.29 3.86 15.74
N ARG A 71 -3.99 2.56 15.80
CA ARG A 71 -2.81 2.06 16.53
C ARG A 71 -1.50 2.53 15.88
N HIS A 72 -1.40 2.40 14.55
CA HIS A 72 -0.19 2.81 13.84
C HIS A 72 -0.01 4.34 13.85
N ASP A 73 -1.11 5.10 13.75
CA ASP A 73 -1.09 6.56 13.87
C ASP A 73 -0.59 7.01 15.26
N MET A 74 -1.08 6.39 16.34
CA MET A 74 -0.57 6.66 17.70
C MET A 74 0.93 6.36 17.81
N ASN A 75 1.40 5.26 17.22
CA ASN A 75 2.82 4.92 17.22
C ASN A 75 3.65 5.96 16.46
N VAL A 76 3.18 6.42 15.30
CA VAL A 76 3.81 7.54 14.57
C VAL A 76 3.87 8.77 15.46
N TRP A 77 2.76 9.13 16.12
CA TRP A 77 2.70 10.32 16.97
C TRP A 77 3.70 10.25 18.13
N LEU A 78 3.75 9.13 18.84
CA LEU A 78 4.71 8.89 19.94
C LEU A 78 6.16 9.00 19.46
N LEU A 79 6.50 8.28 18.38
CA LEU A 79 7.86 8.22 17.85
C LEU A 79 8.34 9.59 17.35
N MET A 80 7.46 10.37 16.73
CA MET A 80 7.75 11.74 16.29
C MET A 80 8.00 12.70 17.46
N HIS A 81 7.56 12.36 18.67
CA HIS A 81 7.79 13.14 19.90
C HIS A 81 8.92 12.56 20.77
N GLY A 82 9.67 11.58 20.26
CA GLY A 82 10.82 11.00 20.95
C GLY A 82 10.45 9.93 21.99
N TYR A 83 9.20 9.48 22.04
CA TYR A 83 8.79 8.34 22.87
C TYR A 83 9.02 7.03 22.12
N SER A 84 9.19 5.93 22.86
CA SER A 84 9.16 4.59 22.28
C SER A 84 7.71 4.17 21.96
N ALA A 85 7.57 3.27 20.98
CA ALA A 85 6.30 2.63 20.65
C ALA A 85 6.54 1.14 20.40
N GLU A 86 5.55 0.32 20.73
CA GLU A 86 5.61 -1.14 20.64
C GLU A 86 4.28 -1.70 20.10
N ASP A 87 4.34 -2.90 19.52
CA ASP A 87 3.17 -3.72 19.20
C ASP A 87 3.29 -5.11 19.84
N ASN A 88 2.41 -6.04 19.47
CA ASN A 88 2.39 -7.40 20.03
C ASN A 88 3.67 -8.21 19.72
N ASN A 89 4.53 -7.74 18.82
CA ASN A 89 5.79 -8.35 18.42
C ASN A 89 7.01 -7.55 18.90
N GLY A 90 6.81 -6.51 19.72
CA GLY A 90 7.87 -5.71 20.32
C GLY A 90 8.01 -4.29 19.76
N PRO A 91 9.18 -3.65 19.91
CA PRO A 91 9.40 -2.29 19.47
C PRO A 91 9.17 -2.09 17.97
N VAL A 92 8.50 -0.99 17.62
CA VAL A 92 8.24 -0.63 16.22
C VAL A 92 9.03 0.59 15.81
N THR A 93 9.40 0.66 14.53
CA THR A 93 10.04 1.84 13.95
C THR A 93 9.01 2.84 13.44
N LEU A 94 9.46 4.08 13.23
CA LEU A 94 8.62 5.12 12.59
C LEU A 94 8.21 4.68 11.19
N LEU A 95 9.12 4.04 10.45
CA LEU A 95 8.88 3.58 9.09
C LEU A 95 7.86 2.42 9.06
N ASP A 96 7.98 1.44 9.96
CA ASP A 96 6.98 0.37 10.08
C ASP A 96 5.59 0.90 10.44
N SER A 97 5.54 1.90 11.34
CA SER A 97 4.28 2.53 11.74
C SER A 97 3.63 3.30 10.58
N LEU A 98 4.42 4.06 9.80
CA LEU A 98 3.93 4.72 8.58
C LEU A 98 3.45 3.71 7.53
N TYR A 99 4.15 2.59 7.34
CA TYR A 99 3.68 1.53 6.44
C TYR A 99 2.40 0.85 6.95
N GLY A 100 2.23 0.70 8.26
CA GLY A 100 0.98 0.26 8.86
C GLY A 100 -0.18 1.22 8.59
N VAL A 101 0.05 2.54 8.66
CA VAL A 101 -0.93 3.56 8.27
C VAL A 101 -1.30 3.41 6.79
N ILE A 102 -0.31 3.27 5.90
CA ILE A 102 -0.53 3.04 4.46
C ILE A 102 -1.34 1.77 4.22
N PHE A 103 -0.99 0.65 4.87
CA PHE A 103 -1.68 -0.62 4.71
C PHE A 103 -3.16 -0.52 5.08
N ASN A 104 -3.47 0.04 6.24
CA ASN A 104 -4.87 0.16 6.68
C ASN A 104 -5.65 1.13 5.80
N SER A 105 -5.03 2.23 5.36
CA SER A 105 -5.65 3.20 4.46
C SER A 105 -5.94 2.58 3.08
N MET A 106 -4.96 1.88 2.49
CA MET A 106 -5.15 1.16 1.23
C MET A 106 -6.20 0.06 1.34
N GLY A 107 -6.23 -0.65 2.48
CA GLY A 107 -7.24 -1.66 2.79
C GLY A 107 -8.65 -1.10 2.79
N MET A 108 -8.88 0.01 3.50
CA MET A 108 -10.18 0.69 3.51
C MET A 108 -10.60 1.16 2.13
N VAL A 109 -9.69 1.83 1.41
CA VAL A 109 -9.95 2.31 0.04
C VAL A 109 -10.26 1.14 -0.89
N HIS A 110 -9.51 0.04 -0.81
CA HIS A 110 -9.77 -1.16 -1.60
C HIS A 110 -11.18 -1.70 -1.36
N GLU A 111 -11.62 -1.86 -0.10
CA GLU A 111 -12.96 -2.36 0.20
C GLU A 111 -14.08 -1.41 -0.26
N ILE A 112 -13.88 -0.11 -0.15
CA ILE A 112 -14.83 0.90 -0.66
C ILE A 112 -14.93 0.78 -2.19
N LEU A 113 -13.81 0.85 -2.90
CA LEU A 113 -13.77 0.76 -4.36
C LEU A 113 -14.26 -0.61 -4.86
N ARG A 114 -14.02 -1.69 -4.12
CA ARG A 114 -14.50 -3.04 -4.48
C ARG A 114 -16.03 -3.07 -4.49
N ARG A 115 -16.67 -2.49 -3.46
CA ARG A 115 -18.14 -2.36 -3.37
C ARG A 115 -18.71 -1.47 -4.46
N GLU A 116 -18.09 -0.32 -4.71
CA GLU A 116 -18.51 0.60 -5.78
C GLU A 116 -18.45 -0.05 -7.17
N ASN A 117 -17.46 -0.90 -7.40
CA ASN A 117 -17.31 -1.65 -8.66
C ASN A 117 -18.16 -2.95 -8.72
N GLY A 118 -19.10 -3.14 -7.79
CA GLY A 118 -20.01 -4.29 -7.78
C GLY A 118 -19.34 -5.64 -7.48
N LYS A 119 -18.14 -5.64 -6.89
CA LYS A 119 -17.48 -6.86 -6.43
C LYS A 119 -17.81 -7.07 -4.95
N ASN A 120 -18.51 -8.17 -4.65
CA ASN A 120 -18.80 -8.59 -3.27
C ASN A 120 -17.58 -9.21 -2.62
#